data_AF-A0A1Y6EGG1-F1
#
_entry.id   AF-A0A1Y6EGG1-F1
#
_cell.length_a   1.000
_cell.length_b   1.000
_cell.length_c   1.000
_cell.angle_alpha   90.00
_cell.angle_beta   90.00
_cell.angle_gamma   90.00
#
_symmetry.space_group_name_H-M   'P 1'
#
loop_
_entity.id
_entity.type
_entity.pdbx_description
1 polymer ?
#
loop_
_entity_poly.entity_id
_entity_poly.type
_entity_poly.pdbx_seq_one_letter_code
_entity_poly.pdbx_strand_id
1 'polypeptide(L)'
;MIVLYILLIAIPVFEACRRLLTPHWQFASELTWQHSLRLSVAVVFVTTGIAHFTELKHDMLAMLPSPVPKQMWIIYATGLLEFAGAIGILVPRFAKLTGICLILFLICVFPANINAALNDIPFNDRPATPLFLRTFIQALLIGVIYAAIKKTKAN
;
A
#
# COMPACT_ATOMS: atom_id res chain seq x y z
N MET A 1 -9.24 5.73 -4.83
CA MET A 1 -8.73 6.27 -6.11
C MET A 1 -7.25 6.65 -6.08
N ILE A 2 -6.78 7.44 -5.10
CA ILE A 2 -5.36 7.87 -5.00
C ILE A 2 -4.37 6.69 -5.12
N VAL A 3 -4.61 5.58 -4.40
CA VAL A 3 -3.75 4.39 -4.45
C VAL A 3 -3.56 3.85 -5.88
N LEU A 4 -4.63 3.81 -6.67
CA LEU A 4 -4.56 3.33 -8.05
C LEU A 4 -3.69 4.25 -8.91
N TYR A 5 -3.88 5.57 -8.80
CA TYR A 5 -3.06 6.53 -9.54
C TYR A 5 -1.58 6.45 -9.14
N ILE A 6 -1.29 6.32 -7.85
CA ILE A 6 0.09 6.13 -7.36
C ILE A 6 0.69 4.87 -7.97
N LEU A 7 -0.01 3.73 -7.96
CA LEU A 7 0.50 2.50 -8.56
C LEU A 7 0.76 2.66 -10.07
N LEU A 8 -0.20 3.24 -10.79
CA LEU A 8 -0.10 3.43 -12.24
C LEU A 8 1.02 4.38 -12.66
N ILE A 9 1.45 5.30 -11.78
CA ILE A 9 2.53 6.25 -12.05
C ILE A 9 3.86 5.74 -11.50
N ALA A 10 3.91 5.31 -10.24
CA ALA A 10 5.14 4.96 -9.56
C ALA A 10 5.82 3.74 -10.18
N ILE A 11 5.06 2.72 -10.59
CA ILE A 11 5.63 1.51 -11.21
C ILE A 11 6.39 1.83 -12.50
N PRO A 12 5.78 2.48 -13.52
CA PRO A 12 6.50 2.80 -14.75
C PRO A 12 7.63 3.81 -14.51
N VAL A 13 7.47 4.77 -13.60
CA VAL A 13 8.54 5.72 -13.27
C VAL A 13 9.76 5.00 -12.68
N PHE A 14 9.58 4.13 -11.68
CA PHE A 14 10.71 3.41 -11.09
C PHE A 14 11.29 2.35 -12.03
N GLU A 15 10.49 1.76 -12.92
CA GLU A 15 10.99 0.84 -13.94
C GLU A 15 11.78 1.57 -15.04
N ALA A 16 11.31 2.74 -15.49
CA ALA A 16 12.03 3.59 -16.45
C ALA A 16 13.35 4.09 -15.85
N CYS A 17 13.31 4.59 -14.61
CA CYS A 17 14.50 5.02 -13.87
C CYS A 17 15.53 3.89 -13.76
N ARG A 18 15.09 2.69 -13.40
CA ARG A 18 15.96 1.50 -13.36
C ARG A 18 16.63 1.25 -14.71
N ARG A 19 15.85 1.20 -15.80
CA ARG A 19 16.38 0.95 -17.16
C ARG A 19 17.34 2.03 -17.65
N LEU A 20 17.12 3.29 -17.28
CA LEU A 20 18.00 4.40 -17.63
C LEU A 20 19.30 4.39 -16.82
N LEU A 21 19.26 3.94 -15.57
CA LEU A 21 20.45 3.87 -14.72
C LEU A 21 21.30 2.62 -14.99
N THR A 22 20.71 1.51 -15.41
CA THR A 22 21.41 0.23 -15.65
C THR A 22 22.66 0.34 -16.55
N PRO A 23 22.66 1.09 -17.68
CA PRO A 23 23.84 1.22 -18.54
C PRO A 23 24.96 2.08 -17.95
N HIS A 24 24.64 2.99 -17.02
CA HIS A 24 25.56 4.03 -16.57
C HIS A 24 26.12 3.79 -15.16
N TRP A 25 25.52 2.86 -14.40
CA TRP A 25 25.85 2.66 -13.00
C TRP A 25 25.97 1.18 -12.67
N GLN A 26 27.18 0.73 -12.29
CA GLN A 26 27.46 -0.68 -12.05
C GLN A 26 26.53 -1.30 -10.99
N PHE A 27 26.19 -0.58 -9.92
CA PHE A 27 25.21 -1.05 -8.92
C PHE A 27 23.77 -1.12 -9.46
N ALA A 28 23.40 -0.31 -10.46
CA ALA A 28 22.06 -0.34 -11.03
C ALA A 28 21.82 -1.57 -11.91
N SER A 29 22.88 -2.27 -12.30
CA SER A 29 22.79 -3.57 -12.98
C SER A 29 22.29 -4.69 -12.06
N GLU A 30 22.47 -4.56 -10.75
CA GLU A 30 21.95 -5.51 -9.76
C GLU A 30 20.47 -5.25 -9.41
N LEU A 31 19.92 -4.09 -9.80
CA LEU A 31 18.53 -3.74 -9.56
C LEU A 31 17.59 -4.54 -10.47
N THR A 32 16.80 -5.40 -9.84
CA THR A 32 15.71 -6.13 -10.49
C THR A 32 14.40 -5.32 -10.53
N TRP A 33 13.44 -5.74 -11.36
CA TRP A 33 12.08 -5.15 -11.42
C TRP A 33 11.34 -5.19 -10.07
N GLN A 34 11.68 -6.13 -9.18
CA GLN A 34 11.11 -6.15 -7.83
C GLN A 34 11.51 -4.92 -7.02
N HIS A 35 12.68 -4.33 -7.23
CA HIS A 35 13.07 -3.10 -6.53
C HIS A 35 12.15 -1.94 -6.91
N SER A 36 11.81 -1.83 -8.20
CA SER A 36 10.84 -0.84 -8.68
C SER A 36 9.48 -1.04 -8.02
N LEU A 37 9.00 -2.28 -7.92
CA LEU A 37 7.73 -2.57 -7.22
C LEU A 37 7.79 -2.26 -5.72
N ARG A 38 8.89 -2.60 -5.03
CA ARG A 38 9.05 -2.30 -3.60
C ARG A 38 9.03 -0.80 -3.33
N LEU A 39 9.67 0.00 -4.20
CA LEU A 39 9.60 1.45 -4.14
C LEU A 39 8.17 1.96 -4.38
N SER A 40 7.47 1.44 -5.39
CA SER A 40 6.07 1.81 -5.62
C SER A 40 5.17 1.49 -4.42
N VAL A 41 5.33 0.30 -3.83
CA VAL A 41 4.60 -0.13 -2.63
C VAL A 41 4.92 0.79 -1.45
N ALA A 42 6.18 1.14 -1.24
CA ALA A 42 6.59 2.07 -0.18
C ALA A 42 5.94 3.45 -0.35
N VAL A 43 5.88 3.99 -1.58
CA VAL A 43 5.21 5.27 -1.86
C VAL A 43 3.71 5.20 -1.55
N VAL A 44 3.05 4.10 -1.93
CA VAL A 44 1.63 3.87 -1.59
C VAL A 44 1.43 3.92 -0.08
N PHE A 45 2.19 3.12 0.68
CA PHE A 45 2.01 3.01 2.13
C PHE A 45 2.47 4.24 2.91
N VAL A 46 3.47 5.00 2.43
CA VAL A 46 3.81 6.31 3.01
C VAL A 46 2.65 7.28 2.82
N THR A 47 2.06 7.31 1.62
CA THR A 47 0.98 8.25 1.30
C THR A 47 -0.31 7.92 2.06
N THR A 48 -0.68 6.63 2.17
CA THR A 48 -1.84 6.22 2.98
C THR A 48 -1.54 6.36 4.48
N GLY A 49 -0.30 6.11 4.90
CA GLY A 49 0.15 6.26 6.28
C GLY A 49 -0.02 7.70 6.78
N ILE A 50 0.32 8.70 5.96
CA ILE A 50 0.14 10.11 6.28
C ILE A 50 -1.33 10.45 6.60
N ALA A 51 -2.30 9.85 5.89
CA ALA A 51 -3.73 10.13 6.09
C ALA A 51 -4.22 9.82 7.53
N HIS A 52 -3.58 8.87 8.22
CA HIS A 52 -3.91 8.51 9.60
C HIS A 52 -3.57 9.63 10.61
N PHE A 53 -2.69 10.56 10.24
CA PHE A 53 -2.22 11.65 11.09
C PHE A 53 -2.73 13.02 10.66
N THR A 54 -3.62 13.09 9.65
CA THR A 54 -4.25 14.32 9.17
C THR A 54 -5.70 14.40 9.63
N GLU A 55 -6.49 15.33 9.09
CA GLU A 55 -7.93 15.41 9.35
C GLU A 55 -8.72 14.21 8.81
N LEU A 56 -8.16 13.48 7.84
CA LEU A 56 -8.76 12.28 7.25
C LEU A 56 -8.94 11.13 8.25
N LYS A 57 -8.26 11.19 9.39
CA LYS A 57 -8.42 10.24 10.50
C LYS A 57 -9.87 10.14 10.98
N HIS A 58 -10.65 11.22 10.92
CA HIS A 58 -12.06 11.21 11.31
C HIS A 58 -12.94 10.48 10.28
N ASP A 59 -12.63 10.62 8.99
CA ASP A 59 -13.31 9.86 7.94
C ASP A 59 -13.00 8.36 8.08
N MET A 60 -11.74 8.01 8.37
CA MET A 60 -11.32 6.62 8.64
C MET A 60 -12.06 6.03 9.85
N LEU A 61 -12.30 6.85 10.88
CA LEU A 61 -13.08 6.46 12.05
C LEU A 61 -14.52 6.10 11.66
N ALA A 62 -15.16 6.92 10.82
CA ALA A 62 -16.52 6.67 10.34
C ALA A 62 -16.62 5.37 9.54
N MET A 63 -15.54 4.95 8.87
CA MET A 63 -15.50 3.69 8.12
C MET A 63 -15.48 2.43 9.00
N LEU A 64 -15.14 2.52 10.29
CA LEU A 64 -15.03 1.33 11.16
C LEU A 64 -16.41 0.74 11.50
N PRO A 65 -16.64 -0.58 11.32
CA PRO A 65 -17.90 -1.21 11.71
C PRO A 65 -18.05 -1.24 13.25
N SER A 66 -19.29 -1.15 13.75
CA SER A 66 -19.58 -1.26 15.19
C SER A 66 -19.65 -2.72 15.64
N PRO A 67 -19.21 -3.11 16.87
CA PRO A 67 -18.52 -2.29 17.87
C PRO A 67 -17.01 -2.58 17.91
N VAL A 68 -16.21 -1.73 17.27
CA VAL A 68 -14.74 -1.72 17.45
C VAL A 68 -14.39 -0.86 18.67
N PRO A 69 -13.78 -1.38 19.74
CA PRO A 69 -13.33 -0.58 20.88
C PRO A 69 -12.08 0.23 20.53
N LYS A 70 -11.89 1.39 21.17
CA LYS A 70 -10.68 2.24 21.02
C LYS A 70 -10.35 2.58 19.55
N GLN A 71 -11.37 2.91 18.77
CA GLN A 71 -11.30 3.15 17.32
C GLN A 71 -10.18 4.10 16.88
N MET A 72 -10.01 5.24 17.58
CA MET A 72 -8.96 6.21 17.25
C MET A 72 -7.54 5.66 17.44
N TRP A 73 -7.31 4.85 18.47
CA TRP A 73 -6.01 4.22 18.69
C TRP A 73 -5.66 3.23 17.57
N ILE A 74 -6.66 2.50 17.08
CA ILE A 74 -6.48 1.56 15.96
C ILE A 74 -6.03 2.31 14.72
N ILE A 75 -6.62 3.47 14.41
CA ILE A 75 -6.23 4.30 13.26
C ILE A 75 -4.76 4.75 13.38
N TYR A 76 -4.33 5.25 14.54
CA TYR A 76 -2.92 5.60 14.71
C TYR A 76 -1.98 4.40 14.60
N ALA A 77 -2.40 3.25 15.15
CA ALA A 77 -1.62 2.02 15.06
C ALA A 77 -1.51 1.52 13.60
N THR A 78 -2.60 1.56 12.82
CA THR A 78 -2.57 1.19 11.41
C THR A 78 -1.69 2.13 10.60
N GLY A 79 -1.73 3.43 10.86
CA GLY A 79 -0.81 4.40 10.21
C GLY A 79 0.66 4.11 10.50
N LEU A 80 1.00 3.74 11.73
CA LEU A 80 2.37 3.36 12.08
C LEU A 80 2.80 2.03 11.41
N LEU A 81 1.88 1.06 11.32
CA LEU A 81 2.13 -0.19 10.60
C LEU A 81 2.37 0.03 9.10
N GLU A 82 1.67 1.00 8.48
CA GLU A 82 1.91 1.36 7.08
C GLU A 82 3.32 1.94 6.89
N PHE A 83 3.78 2.83 7.77
CA PHE A 83 5.16 3.34 7.72
C PHE A 83 6.20 2.24 7.96
N ALA A 84 5.98 1.38 8.97
CA ALA A 84 6.84 0.23 9.23
C ALA A 84 6.89 -0.72 8.02
N GLY A 85 5.75 -0.92 7.35
CA GLY A 85 5.65 -1.70 6.12
C GLY A 85 6.40 -1.06 4.95
N ALA A 86 6.29 0.26 4.77
CA ALA A 86 6.98 1.00 3.73
C ALA A 86 8.51 0.95 3.90
N ILE A 87 9.00 1.06 5.13
CA ILE A 87 10.45 0.91 5.40
C ILE A 87 10.86 -0.55 5.28
N GLY A 88 10.12 -1.46 5.89
CA GLY A 88 10.46 -2.87 5.97
C GLY A 88 10.45 -3.61 4.63
N ILE A 89 9.67 -3.14 3.65
CA ILE A 89 9.65 -3.74 2.31
C ILE A 89 10.90 -3.38 1.49
N LEU A 90 11.55 -2.25 1.82
CA LEU A 90 12.78 -1.79 1.17
C LEU A 90 14.03 -2.48 1.72
N VAL A 91 13.98 -3.01 2.95
CA VAL A 91 15.11 -3.74 3.55
C VAL A 91 15.13 -5.19 3.05
N PRO A 92 16.14 -5.64 2.27
CA PRO A 92 16.12 -6.95 1.62
C PRO A 92 15.94 -8.14 2.57
N ARG A 93 16.52 -8.04 3.77
CA ARG A 93 16.40 -9.05 4.84
C ARG A 93 14.97 -9.23 5.34
N PHE A 94 14.18 -8.16 5.37
CA PHE A 94 12.82 -8.16 5.91
C PHE A 94 11.75 -8.19 4.82
N ALA A 95 12.09 -7.87 3.57
CA ALA A 95 11.12 -7.69 2.48
C ALA A 95 10.07 -8.81 2.38
N LYS A 96 10.48 -10.08 2.46
CA LYS A 96 9.53 -11.22 2.40
C LYS A 96 8.55 -11.22 3.57
N LEU A 97 9.05 -11.06 4.80
CA LEU A 97 8.21 -11.01 5.99
C LEU A 97 7.28 -9.79 5.93
N THR A 98 7.82 -8.61 5.61
CA THR A 98 7.07 -7.37 5.49
C THR A 98 5.95 -7.48 4.46
N GLY A 99 6.22 -8.04 3.27
CA GLY A 99 5.18 -8.20 2.26
C GLY A 99 4.06 -9.14 2.68
N ILE A 100 4.35 -10.22 3.41
CA ILE A 100 3.31 -11.08 3.99
C ILE A 100 2.49 -10.30 5.03
N CYS A 101 3.15 -9.57 5.93
CA CYS A 101 2.47 -8.74 6.93
C CYS A 101 1.60 -7.66 6.28
N LEU A 102 2.07 -7.01 5.21
CA LEU A 102 1.30 -6.00 4.45
C LEU A 102 0.07 -6.61 3.77
N ILE A 103 0.18 -7.82 3.21
CA ILE A 103 -0.96 -8.52 2.62
C ILE A 103 -1.99 -8.84 3.69
N LEU A 104 -1.56 -9.38 4.84
CA LEU A 104 -2.46 -9.65 5.97
C LEU A 104 -3.10 -8.37 6.49
N PHE A 105 -2.32 -7.29 6.62
CA PHE A 105 -2.81 -5.97 7.00
C PHE A 105 -3.92 -5.48 6.05
N LEU A 106 -3.72 -5.57 4.74
CA LEU A 106 -4.73 -5.19 3.75
C LEU A 106 -6.03 -6.00 3.93
N ILE A 107 -5.91 -7.31 4.15
CA ILE A 107 -7.07 -8.17 4.43
C ILE A 107 -7.79 -7.71 5.72
N CYS A 108 -7.04 -7.39 6.78
CA CYS A 108 -7.60 -6.95 8.06
C CYS A 108 -8.32 -5.59 7.98
N VAL A 109 -7.88 -4.66 7.12
CA VAL A 109 -8.55 -3.35 6.94
C VAL A 109 -9.70 -3.40 5.93
N PHE A 110 -9.84 -4.50 5.17
CA PHE A 110 -10.89 -4.64 4.17
C PHE A 110 -12.32 -4.54 4.71
N PRO A 111 -12.67 -5.06 5.91
CA PRO A 111 -13.99 -4.88 6.49
C PRO A 111 -14.40 -3.41 6.65
N ALA A 112 -13.46 -2.52 6.99
CA ALA A 112 -13.74 -1.08 7.05
C ALA A 112 -14.05 -0.50 5.66
N ASN A 113 -13.35 -0.96 4.62
CA ASN A 113 -13.64 -0.59 3.23
C ASN A 113 -15.00 -1.11 2.75
N ILE A 114 -15.40 -2.32 3.16
CA ILE A 114 -16.73 -2.87 2.88
C ILE A 114 -17.79 -2.02 3.55
N ASN A 115 -17.63 -1.73 4.85
CA ASN A 115 -18.57 -0.91 5.62
C ASN A 115 -18.74 0.48 5.00
N ALA A 116 -17.65 1.11 4.58
CA ALA A 116 -17.69 2.40 3.90
C ALA A 116 -18.48 2.37 2.59
N ALA A 117 -18.32 1.31 1.79
CA ALA A 117 -19.00 1.18 0.51
C ALA A 117 -20.49 0.81 0.66
N LEU A 118 -20.85 0.02 1.68
CA LEU A 118 -22.24 -0.39 1.91
C LEU A 118 -23.11 0.71 2.54
N ASN A 119 -22.49 1.60 3.32
CA ASN A 119 -23.19 2.69 4.01
C ASN A 119 -22.91 4.07 3.39
N ASP A 120 -22.37 4.12 2.17
CA ASP A 120 -22.05 5.35 1.43
C ASP A 120 -21.25 6.39 2.24
N ILE A 121 -20.32 5.91 3.08
CA ILE A 121 -19.53 6.78 3.96
C ILE A 121 -18.52 7.56 3.10
N PRO A 122 -18.59 8.90 3.06
CA PRO A 122 -17.68 9.71 2.27
C PRO A 122 -16.26 9.68 2.85
N PHE A 123 -15.28 9.97 2.00
CA PHE A 123 -13.88 10.09 2.40
C PHE A 123 -13.23 11.26 1.68
N ASN A 124 -12.70 12.23 2.43
CA ASN A 124 -12.11 13.47 1.92
C ASN A 124 -13.07 14.24 1.01
N ASP A 125 -14.30 14.47 1.49
CA ASP A 125 -15.40 15.11 0.75
C ASP A 125 -15.77 14.46 -0.60
N ARG A 126 -15.35 13.20 -0.81
CA ARG A 126 -15.68 12.42 -2.01
C ARG A 126 -16.64 11.29 -1.66
N PRO A 127 -17.51 10.90 -2.60
CA PRO A 127 -18.40 9.76 -2.40
C PRO A 127 -17.61 8.48 -2.15
N ALA A 128 -18.24 7.55 -1.44
CA ALA A 128 -17.68 6.24 -1.17
C ALA A 128 -17.20 5.59 -2.48
N THR A 129 -16.00 5.01 -2.45
CA THR A 129 -15.51 4.25 -3.62
C THR A 129 -16.35 2.98 -3.75
N PRO A 130 -16.94 2.68 -4.92
CA PRO A 130 -17.75 1.48 -5.13
C PRO A 130 -17.00 0.21 -4.72
N LEU A 131 -17.70 -0.74 -4.09
CA LEU A 131 -17.09 -1.94 -3.52
C LEU A 131 -16.30 -2.75 -4.57
N PHE A 132 -16.84 -2.90 -5.78
CA PHE A 132 -16.15 -3.59 -6.87
C PHE A 132 -14.79 -2.94 -7.19
N LEU A 133 -14.77 -1.63 -7.37
CA LEU A 133 -13.55 -0.89 -7.69
C LEU A 133 -12.56 -0.94 -6.52
N ARG A 134 -13.05 -0.83 -5.28
CA ARG A 134 -12.23 -0.95 -4.08
C ARG A 134 -11.58 -2.33 -3.98
N THR A 135 -12.36 -3.39 -4.21
CA THR A 135 -11.89 -4.78 -4.20
C THR A 135 -10.83 -5.01 -5.28
N PHE A 136 -11.07 -4.49 -6.49
CA PHE A 136 -10.11 -4.56 -7.59
C PHE A 136 -8.78 -3.87 -7.24
N ILE A 137 -8.81 -2.64 -6.73
CA ILE A 137 -7.59 -1.90 -6.33
C ILE A 137 -6.83 -2.66 -5.24
N GLN A 138 -7.55 -3.23 -4.27
CA GLN A 138 -6.93 -3.95 -3.16
C GLN A 138 -6.32 -5.28 -3.62
N ALA A 139 -7.00 -6.03 -4.49
CA ALA A 139 -6.46 -7.24 -5.11
C ALA A 139 -5.22 -6.92 -5.96
N LEU A 140 -5.24 -5.82 -6.72
CA LEU A 140 -4.09 -5.35 -7.49
C LEU A 140 -2.90 -5.04 -6.56
N LEU A 141 -3.11 -4.29 -5.48
CA LEU A 141 -2.05 -3.95 -4.52
C LEU A 141 -1.47 -5.21 -3.85
N ILE A 142 -2.32 -6.17 -3.46
CA ILE A 142 -1.88 -7.48 -2.95
C ILE A 142 -1.01 -8.21 -3.98
N GLY A 143 -1.44 -8.25 -5.25
CA GLY A 143 -0.68 -8.85 -6.33
C GLY A 143 0.69 -8.20 -6.55
N VAL A 144 0.76 -6.87 -6.49
CA VAL A 144 2.01 -6.11 -6.59
C VAL A 144 2.95 -6.41 -5.41
N ILE A 145 2.43 -6.43 -4.17
CA ILE A 145 3.22 -6.77 -2.98
C ILE A 145 3.77 -8.20 -3.10
N TYR A 146 2.93 -9.15 -3.51
CA TYR A 146 3.34 -10.54 -3.71
C TYR A 146 4.45 -10.66 -4.76
N ALA A 147 4.30 -9.98 -5.89
CA ALA A 147 5.31 -9.94 -6.94
C ALA A 147 6.63 -9.31 -6.47
N ALA A 148 6.56 -8.26 -5.64
CA ALA A 148 7.71 -7.56 -5.08
C ALA A 148 8.56 -8.43 -4.13
N ILE A 149 7.96 -9.43 -3.49
CA ILE A 149 8.66 -10.32 -2.54
C ILE A 149 9.00 -11.70 -3.11
N LYS A 150 8.49 -12.03 -4.30
CA LYS A 150 8.79 -13.32 -4.96
C LYS A 150 10.27 -13.37 -5.33
N LYS A 151 10.98 -14.41 -4.87
CA LYS A 151 12.37 -14.67 -5.30
C LYS A 151 12.39 -14.91 -6.80
N THR A 152 13.15 -14.12 -7.55
CA THR A 152 13.60 -14.53 -8.89
C THR A 152 14.61 -15.65 -8.69
N LYS A 153 14.45 -16.78 -9.40
CA LYS A 153 15.57 -17.72 -9.53
C LYS A 153 16.70 -16.97 -10.22
N ALA A 154 17.89 -16.96 -9.63
CA ALA A 154 19.09 -16.59 -10.37
C ALA A 154 19.21 -17.62 -11.51
N ASN A 155 19.19 -17.15 -12.75
CA ASN A 155 19.59 -17.95 -13.91
C ASN A 155 21.11 -18.03 -13.94
#